data_AF-A0A952A496-F1
#
_entry.id   AF-A0A952A496-F1
#
_cell.length_a   1.000
_cell.length_b   1.000
_cell.length_c   1.000
_cell.angle_alpha   90.00
_cell.angle_beta   90.00
_cell.angle_gamma   90.00
#
_symmetry.space_group_name_H-M   'P 1'
#
loop_
_entity.id
_entity.type
_entity.pdbx_description
1 polymer ?
#
loop_
_entity_poly.entity_id
_entity_poly.type
_entity_poly.pdbx_seq_one_letter_code
_entity_poly.pdbx_strand_id
1 'polypeptide(L)'
;MLTPGAIGFPELRAIYRGEDAALDPAAFTAIEASAAAVARIVAHGDPVYGINTGFGKLASVRIDEADLATLQRNIVLSHAAGVGEPMPRAVVRLMMALKLASFGHGASGVSTATVRLIEAMLAKDLMPTIPSQGSVGASGDLAPLAHMAATMIGVGEIDGVPAAEALANAGLIPLILGAKEGLALLNGTQFSTSYGLAGLFEAESLFRTALVTGALSTEAAKGSDTPF
;
A
#
# COMPACT_ATOMS: atom_id res chain seq x y z
N MET A 1 -8.49 7.88 -11.31
CA MET A 1 -8.69 6.47 -11.70
C MET A 1 -7.33 5.81 -11.88
N LEU A 2 -7.15 4.59 -11.40
CA LEU A 2 -5.92 3.82 -11.48
C LEU A 2 -6.13 2.65 -12.43
N THR A 3 -5.59 2.73 -13.65
CA THR A 3 -5.63 1.63 -14.63
C THR A 3 -4.33 0.83 -14.53
N PRO A 4 -4.35 -0.43 -14.04
CA PRO A 4 -3.16 -1.24 -13.84
C PRO A 4 -2.27 -1.31 -15.09
N GLY A 5 -0.96 -1.11 -14.92
CA GLY A 5 0.02 -1.09 -16.02
C GLY A 5 0.08 0.20 -16.84
N ALA A 6 -0.84 1.16 -16.63
CA ALA A 6 -0.92 2.41 -17.40
C ALA A 6 -0.92 3.68 -16.53
N ILE A 7 -0.53 3.57 -15.25
CA ILE A 7 -0.52 4.72 -14.32
C ILE A 7 0.75 5.54 -14.55
N GLY A 8 0.59 6.83 -14.85
CA GLY A 8 1.69 7.78 -15.02
C GLY A 8 2.07 8.52 -13.74
N PHE A 9 3.19 9.24 -13.80
CA PHE A 9 3.61 10.15 -12.73
C PHE A 9 2.65 11.33 -12.49
N PRO A 10 1.97 11.92 -13.50
CA PRO A 10 0.98 12.96 -13.23
C PRO A 10 -0.15 12.51 -12.31
N GLU A 11 -0.71 11.31 -12.53
CA GLU A 11 -1.77 10.75 -11.70
C GLU A 11 -1.27 10.46 -10.28
N LEU A 12 -0.07 9.88 -10.15
CA LEU A 12 0.53 9.60 -8.84
C LEU A 12 0.85 10.89 -8.08
N ARG A 13 1.28 11.95 -8.77
CA ARG A 13 1.51 13.27 -8.18
C ARG A 13 0.20 13.91 -7.72
N ALA A 14 -0.86 13.78 -8.50
CA ALA A 14 -2.19 14.27 -8.14
C ALA A 14 -2.66 13.61 -6.83
N ILE A 15 -2.56 12.28 -6.72
CA ILE A 15 -2.90 11.52 -5.51
C ILE A 15 -2.03 11.94 -4.32
N TYR A 16 -0.72 12.11 -4.53
CA TYR A 16 0.19 12.62 -3.51
C TYR A 16 -0.21 14.02 -3.00
N ARG A 17 -0.82 14.85 -3.86
CA ARG A 17 -1.35 16.18 -3.50
C ARG A 17 -2.78 16.16 -2.95
N GLY A 18 -3.38 14.98 -2.77
CA GLY A 18 -4.68 14.81 -2.10
C GLY A 18 -5.85 14.44 -3.02
N GLU A 19 -5.62 14.26 -4.33
CA GLU A 19 -6.68 13.81 -5.24
C GLU A 19 -7.13 12.37 -4.93
N ASP A 20 -8.34 12.05 -5.36
CA ASP A 20 -8.95 10.74 -5.14
C ASP A 20 -8.32 9.64 -6.01
N ALA A 21 -8.25 8.43 -5.44
CA ALA A 21 -7.78 7.24 -6.12
C ALA A 21 -8.86 6.14 -6.04
N ALA A 22 -9.27 5.67 -7.21
CA ALA A 22 -10.16 4.54 -7.39
C ALA A 22 -9.57 3.62 -8.46
N LEU A 23 -9.75 2.31 -8.31
CA LEU A 23 -9.26 1.33 -9.26
C LEU A 23 -10.20 1.25 -10.47
N ASP A 24 -9.63 1.11 -11.66
CA ASP A 24 -10.41 0.86 -12.88
C ASP A 24 -11.32 -0.36 -12.69
N PRO A 25 -12.66 -0.21 -12.87
CA PRO A 25 -13.59 -1.32 -12.72
C PRO A 25 -13.23 -2.56 -13.56
N ALA A 26 -12.56 -2.39 -14.71
CA ALA A 26 -12.12 -3.49 -15.55
C ALA A 26 -11.11 -4.43 -14.85
N ALA A 27 -10.39 -3.94 -13.84
CA ALA A 27 -9.42 -4.73 -13.08
C ALA A 27 -10.09 -5.82 -12.20
N PHE A 28 -11.36 -5.64 -11.82
CA PHE A 28 -12.03 -6.56 -10.90
C PHE A 28 -12.24 -7.96 -11.50
N THR A 29 -12.41 -8.07 -12.82
CA THR A 29 -12.48 -9.39 -13.47
C THR A 29 -11.22 -10.23 -13.24
N ALA A 30 -10.03 -9.60 -13.33
CA ALA A 30 -8.76 -10.29 -13.09
C ALA A 30 -8.56 -10.59 -11.60
N ILE A 31 -8.95 -9.68 -10.70
CA ILE A 31 -8.90 -9.88 -9.24
C ILE A 31 -9.75 -11.07 -8.83
N GLU A 32 -11.01 -11.13 -9.29
CA GLU A 32 -11.94 -12.20 -8.95
C GLU A 32 -11.47 -13.55 -9.47
N ALA A 33 -10.92 -13.61 -10.68
CA ALA A 33 -10.32 -14.82 -11.23
C ALA A 33 -9.12 -15.31 -10.39
N SER A 34 -8.28 -14.38 -9.92
CA SER A 34 -7.15 -14.64 -9.01
C SER A 34 -7.62 -15.23 -7.68
N ALA A 35 -8.62 -14.60 -7.06
CA ALA A 35 -9.19 -15.06 -5.79
C ALA A 35 -9.82 -16.45 -5.93
N ALA A 36 -10.55 -16.70 -7.01
CA ALA A 36 -11.14 -18.00 -7.31
C ALA A 36 -10.07 -19.09 -7.51
N ALA A 37 -8.90 -18.75 -8.07
CA ALA A 37 -7.79 -19.68 -8.19
C ALA A 37 -7.22 -20.07 -6.81
N VAL A 38 -7.04 -19.12 -5.90
CA VAL A 38 -6.63 -19.40 -4.51
C VAL A 38 -7.65 -20.29 -3.81
N ALA A 39 -8.94 -20.00 -3.95
CA ALA A 39 -10.00 -20.81 -3.36
C ALA A 39 -9.99 -22.27 -3.87
N ARG A 40 -9.75 -22.49 -5.17
CA ARG A 40 -9.59 -23.84 -5.73
C ARG A 40 -8.37 -24.57 -5.16
N ILE A 41 -7.23 -23.90 -4.99
CA ILE A 41 -6.03 -24.49 -4.41
C ILE A 41 -6.28 -24.93 -2.97
N VAL A 42 -6.93 -24.08 -2.17
CA VAL A 42 -7.31 -24.41 -0.78
C VAL A 42 -8.21 -25.65 -0.76
N ALA A 43 -9.22 -25.70 -1.63
CA ALA A 43 -10.14 -26.83 -1.72
C ALA A 43 -9.48 -28.14 -2.19
N HIS A 44 -8.45 -28.08 -3.04
CA HIS A 44 -7.68 -29.25 -3.48
C HIS A 44 -6.76 -29.81 -2.39
N GLY A 45 -6.31 -28.98 -1.44
CA GLY A 45 -5.55 -29.42 -0.27
C GLY A 45 -4.05 -29.64 -0.48
N ASP A 46 -3.52 -29.37 -1.68
CA ASP A 46 -2.07 -29.40 -1.95
C ASP A 46 -1.35 -28.27 -1.19
N PRO A 47 -0.18 -28.52 -0.57
CA PRO A 47 0.56 -27.50 0.17
C PRO A 47 1.13 -26.44 -0.79
N VAL A 48 0.65 -25.21 -0.66
CA VAL A 48 1.11 -24.04 -1.42
C VAL A 48 1.51 -22.92 -0.47
N TYR A 49 2.73 -22.42 -0.70
CA TYR A 49 3.38 -21.41 0.16
C TYR A 49 2.49 -20.19 0.40
N GLY A 50 2.23 -19.90 1.68
CA GLY A 50 1.44 -18.75 2.11
C GLY A 50 -0.06 -18.83 1.80
N ILE A 51 -0.53 -19.95 1.24
CA ILE A 51 -1.96 -20.25 1.04
C ILE A 51 -2.45 -21.18 2.15
N ASN A 52 -1.83 -22.35 2.31
CA ASN A 52 -2.16 -23.35 3.35
C ASN A 52 -0.91 -23.93 4.03
N THR A 53 0.20 -23.20 3.98
CA THR A 53 1.41 -23.49 4.74
C THR A 53 1.78 -22.31 5.62
N GLY A 54 2.69 -22.52 6.59
CA GLY A 54 3.34 -21.43 7.30
C GLY A 54 4.24 -20.56 6.41
N PHE A 55 4.90 -19.57 7.02
CA PHE A 55 5.78 -18.63 6.34
C PHE A 55 7.25 -18.81 6.75
N GLY A 56 8.19 -18.41 5.89
CA GLY A 56 9.62 -18.49 6.18
C GLY A 56 10.08 -19.89 6.59
N LYS A 57 10.56 -20.05 7.83
CA LYS A 57 11.02 -21.35 8.36
C LYS A 57 9.91 -22.42 8.40
N LEU A 58 8.63 -22.00 8.41
CA LEU A 58 7.47 -22.90 8.44
C LEU A 58 6.83 -23.08 7.05
N ALA A 59 7.52 -22.70 5.97
CA ALA A 59 7.04 -22.80 4.59
C ALA A 59 6.60 -24.21 4.16
N SER A 60 7.11 -25.26 4.80
CA SER A 60 6.79 -26.67 4.51
C SER A 60 5.74 -27.28 5.44
N VAL A 61 5.27 -26.55 6.46
CA VAL A 61 4.30 -27.04 7.43
C VAL A 61 2.90 -26.67 6.95
N ARG A 62 2.07 -27.69 6.67
CA ARG A 62 0.66 -27.51 6.33
C ARG A 62 -0.11 -26.98 7.53
N ILE A 63 -1.03 -26.05 7.27
CA ILE A 63 -1.92 -25.44 8.24
C ILE A 63 -3.35 -25.84 7.89
N ASP A 64 -4.13 -26.21 8.89
CA ASP A 64 -5.53 -26.59 8.70
C ASP A 64 -6.37 -25.37 8.33
N GLU A 65 -7.43 -25.61 7.54
CA GLU A 65 -8.29 -24.55 7.00
C GLU A 65 -8.88 -23.66 8.10
N ALA A 66 -9.24 -24.26 9.24
CA ALA A 66 -9.76 -23.56 10.41
C ALA A 66 -8.77 -22.55 11.02
N ASP A 67 -7.46 -22.79 10.87
CA ASP A 67 -6.40 -21.95 11.42
C ASP A 67 -5.89 -20.90 10.43
N LEU A 68 -6.32 -20.95 9.16
CA LEU A 68 -5.82 -20.02 8.12
C LEU A 68 -6.12 -18.56 8.45
N ALA A 69 -7.35 -18.24 8.86
CA ALA A 69 -7.70 -16.86 9.21
C ALA A 69 -6.83 -16.33 10.37
N THR A 70 -6.61 -17.17 11.39
CA THR A 70 -5.73 -16.87 12.52
C THR A 70 -4.28 -16.67 12.07
N LEU A 71 -3.78 -17.53 11.18
CA LEU A 71 -2.45 -17.42 10.60
C LEU A 71 -2.27 -16.08 9.86
N GLN A 72 -3.23 -15.68 9.03
CA GLN A 72 -3.17 -14.42 8.28
C GLN A 72 -3.26 -13.20 9.20
N ARG A 73 -4.06 -13.25 10.27
CA ARG A 73 -4.06 -12.21 11.30
C ARG A 73 -2.70 -12.13 12.00
N ASN A 74 -2.13 -13.26 12.38
CA ASN A 74 -0.88 -13.31 13.14
C ASN A 74 0.32 -12.83 12.32
N ILE A 75 0.40 -13.12 11.02
CA ILE A 75 1.49 -12.57 10.19
C ILE A 75 1.41 -11.04 10.13
N VAL A 76 0.22 -10.46 10.00
CA VAL A 76 0.04 -9.00 10.02
C VAL A 76 0.54 -8.42 11.35
N LEU A 77 0.05 -8.95 12.48
CA LEU A 77 0.39 -8.41 13.80
C LEU A 77 1.87 -8.58 14.16
N SER A 78 2.45 -9.74 13.84
CA SER A 78 3.88 -10.01 14.13
C SER A 78 4.85 -9.17 13.29
N HIS A 79 4.43 -8.72 12.10
CA HIS A 79 5.25 -7.92 11.21
C HIS A 79 5.01 -6.42 11.36
N ALA A 80 3.95 -5.98 12.05
CA ALA A 80 3.69 -4.58 12.39
C ALA A 80 4.67 -4.07 13.48
N ALA A 81 5.97 -4.17 13.18
CA ALA A 81 7.10 -3.90 14.06
C ALA A 81 7.91 -2.66 13.63
N GLY A 82 7.33 -1.82 12.77
CA GLY A 82 7.91 -0.52 12.41
C GLY A 82 8.00 0.41 13.62
N VAL A 83 8.95 1.35 13.58
CA VAL A 83 9.25 2.31 14.67
C VAL A 83 9.50 3.71 14.12
N GLY A 84 9.68 4.68 15.03
CA GLY A 84 9.94 6.07 14.69
C GLY A 84 8.68 6.89 14.44
N GLU A 85 8.88 8.12 13.98
CA GLU A 85 7.80 9.06 13.73
C GLU A 85 6.83 8.55 12.66
N PRO A 86 5.53 8.91 12.73
CA PRO A 86 4.57 8.59 11.70
C PRO A 86 5.01 9.09 10.31
N MET A 87 4.75 8.29 9.29
CA MET A 87 4.92 8.67 7.89
C MET A 87 4.07 9.90 7.57
N PRO A 88 4.54 10.81 6.71
CA PRO A 88 3.72 11.92 6.23
C PRO A 88 2.46 11.40 5.53
N ARG A 89 1.31 12.00 5.83
CA ARG A 89 -0.01 11.62 5.29
C ARG A 89 -0.02 11.40 3.78
N ALA A 90 0.57 12.34 3.03
CA ALA A 90 0.65 12.27 1.57
C ALA A 90 1.42 11.04 1.05
N VAL A 91 2.43 10.59 1.80
CA VAL A 91 3.21 9.38 1.47
C VAL A 91 2.41 8.12 1.79
N VAL A 92 1.68 8.09 2.91
CA VAL A 92 0.74 6.99 3.25
C VAL A 92 -0.32 6.84 2.16
N ARG A 93 -0.95 7.95 1.74
CA ARG A 93 -1.95 7.98 0.65
C ARG A 93 -1.39 7.38 -0.65
N LEU A 94 -0.18 7.79 -1.01
CA LEU A 94 0.50 7.27 -2.21
C LEU A 94 0.83 5.78 -2.06
N MET A 95 1.30 5.34 -0.89
CA MET A 95 1.58 3.92 -0.59
C MET A 95 0.32 3.05 -0.76
N MET A 96 -0.83 3.51 -0.23
CA MET A 96 -2.11 2.83 -0.36
C MET A 96 -2.58 2.76 -1.83
N ALA A 97 -2.47 3.87 -2.58
CA ALA A 97 -2.81 3.90 -3.99
C ALA A 97 -1.92 2.95 -4.83
N LEU A 98 -0.63 2.87 -4.53
CA LEU A 98 0.29 1.92 -5.18
C LEU A 98 -0.06 0.47 -4.83
N LYS A 99 -0.51 0.18 -3.61
CA LYS A 99 -0.98 -1.16 -3.22
C LYS A 99 -2.24 -1.53 -4.00
N LEU A 100 -3.20 -0.59 -4.08
CA LEU A 100 -4.43 -0.75 -4.85
C LEU A 100 -4.13 -1.03 -6.34
N ALA A 101 -3.25 -0.24 -6.94
CA ALA A 101 -2.79 -0.45 -8.31
C ALA A 101 -2.09 -1.80 -8.52
N SER A 102 -1.28 -2.24 -7.55
CA SER A 102 -0.62 -3.55 -7.59
C SER A 102 -1.63 -4.69 -7.59
N PHE A 103 -2.65 -4.63 -6.72
CA PHE A 103 -3.72 -5.62 -6.70
C PHE A 103 -4.55 -5.65 -7.99
N GLY A 104 -4.73 -4.50 -8.64
CA GLY A 104 -5.44 -4.43 -9.93
C GLY A 104 -4.85 -5.28 -11.05
N HIS A 105 -3.60 -5.72 -10.96
CA HIS A 105 -3.02 -6.65 -11.93
C HIS A 105 -3.60 -8.09 -11.83
N GLY A 106 -4.37 -8.40 -10.79
CA GLY A 106 -5.03 -9.71 -10.65
C GLY A 106 -4.06 -10.87 -10.38
N ALA A 107 -2.85 -10.61 -9.89
CA ALA A 107 -1.84 -11.63 -9.59
C ALA A 107 -1.70 -11.94 -8.08
N SER A 108 -2.45 -11.24 -7.23
CA SER A 108 -2.26 -11.29 -5.78
C SER A 108 -3.21 -12.23 -5.04
N GLY A 109 -4.27 -12.74 -5.68
CA GLY A 109 -5.21 -13.68 -5.07
C GLY A 109 -5.97 -13.12 -3.87
N VAL A 110 -6.09 -11.80 -3.76
CA VAL A 110 -6.85 -11.11 -2.70
C VAL A 110 -8.32 -11.06 -3.06
N SER A 111 -9.18 -10.99 -2.05
CA SER A 111 -10.62 -10.81 -2.26
C SER A 111 -10.95 -9.41 -2.76
N THR A 112 -12.10 -9.29 -3.44
CA THR A 112 -12.70 -8.01 -3.81
C THR A 112 -12.92 -7.11 -2.59
N ALA A 113 -13.28 -7.69 -1.43
CA ALA A 113 -13.48 -6.94 -0.19
C ALA A 113 -12.19 -6.23 0.27
N THR A 114 -11.04 -6.90 0.19
CA THR A 114 -9.73 -6.31 0.51
C THR A 114 -9.41 -5.11 -0.37
N VAL A 115 -9.62 -5.23 -1.68
CA VAL A 115 -9.41 -4.14 -2.65
C VAL A 115 -10.36 -2.97 -2.38
N ARG A 116 -11.64 -3.26 -2.16
CA ARG A 116 -12.67 -2.25 -1.90
C ARG A 116 -12.45 -1.51 -0.59
N LEU A 117 -11.91 -2.16 0.44
CA LEU A 117 -11.61 -1.46 1.69
C LEU A 117 -10.49 -0.42 1.50
N ILE A 118 -9.42 -0.75 0.78
CA ILE A 118 -8.35 0.23 0.49
C ILE A 118 -8.91 1.43 -0.29
N GLU A 119 -9.72 1.17 -1.32
CA GLU A 119 -10.37 2.21 -2.10
C GLU A 119 -11.30 3.09 -1.25
N ALA A 120 -12.10 2.47 -0.37
CA ALA A 120 -13.00 3.20 0.54
C ALA A 120 -12.24 4.03 1.57
N MET A 121 -11.12 3.52 2.10
CA MET A 121 -10.25 4.27 3.01
C MET A 121 -9.61 5.48 2.30
N LEU A 122 -9.14 5.32 1.06
CA LEU A 122 -8.62 6.43 0.25
C LEU A 122 -9.69 7.51 -0.02
N ALA A 123 -10.89 7.08 -0.43
CA ALA A 123 -12.01 7.97 -0.74
C ALA A 123 -12.55 8.72 0.48
N LYS A 124 -12.44 8.13 1.68
CA LYS A 124 -12.81 8.76 2.95
C LYS A 124 -11.64 9.45 3.65
N ASP A 125 -10.48 9.50 3.00
CA ASP A 125 -9.23 10.05 3.52
C ASP A 125 -8.86 9.50 4.92
N LEU A 126 -9.03 8.19 5.12
CA LEU A 126 -8.66 7.48 6.34
C LEU A 126 -7.23 6.95 6.22
N MET A 127 -6.26 7.61 6.84
CA MET A 127 -4.85 7.26 6.68
C MET A 127 -4.33 6.50 7.90
N PRO A 128 -3.85 5.25 7.71
CA PRO A 128 -3.20 4.50 8.78
C PRO A 128 -2.01 5.26 9.38
N THR A 129 -1.89 5.24 10.71
CA THR A 129 -0.68 5.72 11.40
C THR A 129 0.42 4.68 11.21
N ILE A 130 1.37 4.96 10.31
CA ILE A 130 2.44 4.02 9.96
C ILE A 130 3.79 4.61 10.40
N PRO A 131 4.59 3.92 11.23
CA PRO A 131 5.93 4.37 11.57
C PRO A 131 6.87 4.41 10.36
N SER A 132 7.74 5.42 10.31
CA SER A 132 8.61 5.70 9.16
C SER A 132 9.86 4.82 9.04
N GLN A 133 10.14 3.95 10.02
CA GLN A 133 11.32 3.06 10.01
C GLN A 133 10.92 1.60 10.21
N GLY A 134 11.73 0.68 9.67
CA GLY A 134 11.58 -0.77 9.86
C GLY A 134 11.61 -1.59 8.57
N SER A 135 11.36 -0.97 7.40
CA SER A 135 11.61 -1.62 6.11
C SER A 135 13.10 -1.60 5.77
N VAL A 136 13.59 -2.69 5.18
CA VAL A 136 14.93 -2.80 4.58
C VAL A 136 14.88 -2.95 3.05
N GLY A 137 13.70 -2.91 2.44
CA GLY A 137 13.52 -2.97 0.98
C GLY A 137 13.95 -4.27 0.28
N ALA A 138 14.28 -5.34 1.03
CA ALA A 138 14.87 -6.56 0.47
C ALA A 138 13.85 -7.58 -0.05
N SER A 139 12.88 -7.99 0.80
CA SER A 139 11.83 -8.97 0.44
C SER A 139 10.43 -8.34 0.42
N GLY A 140 10.38 -7.02 0.28
CA GLY A 140 9.18 -6.20 0.44
C GLY A 140 9.25 -5.30 1.68
N ASP A 141 8.39 -4.29 1.71
CA ASP A 141 8.26 -3.33 2.79
C ASP A 141 7.34 -3.86 3.88
N LEU A 142 7.71 -5.01 4.45
CA LEU A 142 6.85 -5.82 5.32
C LEU A 142 6.31 -5.02 6.51
N ALA A 143 7.16 -4.32 7.25
CA ALA A 143 6.75 -3.66 8.47
C ALA A 143 5.78 -2.47 8.26
N PRO A 144 6.05 -1.53 7.34
CA PRO A 144 5.09 -0.46 7.02
C PRO A 144 3.77 -0.99 6.45
N LEU A 145 3.83 -1.98 5.56
CA LEU A 145 2.63 -2.59 4.96
C LEU A 145 1.84 -3.43 5.97
N ALA A 146 2.50 -4.01 6.97
CA ALA A 146 1.85 -4.68 8.09
C ALA A 146 1.09 -3.71 8.99
N HIS A 147 1.64 -2.52 9.27
CA HIS A 147 0.92 -1.47 9.99
C HIS A 147 -0.34 -1.02 9.24
N MET A 148 -0.25 -0.81 7.92
CA MET A 148 -1.43 -0.56 7.09
C MET A 148 -2.45 -1.71 7.17
N ALA A 149 -2.02 -2.95 6.98
CA ALA A 149 -2.88 -4.13 7.04
C ALA A 149 -3.52 -4.34 8.43
N ALA A 150 -2.81 -3.99 9.51
CA ALA A 150 -3.32 -4.04 10.87
C ALA A 150 -4.57 -3.16 11.02
N THR A 151 -4.54 -1.94 10.47
CA THR A 151 -5.70 -1.04 10.52
C THR A 151 -6.90 -1.59 9.76
N MET A 152 -6.67 -2.26 8.63
CA MET A 152 -7.73 -2.90 7.83
C MET A 152 -8.43 -4.04 8.57
N ILE A 153 -7.78 -4.66 9.56
CA ILE A 153 -8.37 -5.69 10.45
C ILE A 153 -8.77 -5.12 11.82
N GLY A 154 -8.87 -3.79 11.93
CA GLY A 154 -9.35 -3.06 13.12
C GLY A 154 -8.31 -2.91 14.24
N VAL A 155 -7.02 -3.07 13.97
CA VAL A 155 -5.93 -2.97 14.95
C VAL A 155 -5.00 -1.80 14.62
N GLY A 156 -4.43 -1.15 15.63
CA GLY A 156 -3.58 0.02 15.45
C GLY A 156 -4.41 1.30 15.34
N GLU A 157 -3.89 2.28 14.62
CA GLU A 157 -4.48 3.62 14.57
C GLU A 157 -4.64 4.12 13.14
N ILE A 158 -5.71 4.89 12.91
CA ILE A 158 -5.96 5.66 11.71
C ILE A 158 -6.09 7.11 12.18
N ASP A 159 -5.31 8.02 11.63
CA ASP A 159 -5.34 9.44 12.01
C ASP A 159 -5.23 9.70 13.52
N GLY A 160 -4.44 8.87 14.21
CA GLY A 160 -4.19 8.96 15.65
C GLY A 160 -5.33 8.49 16.55
N VAL A 161 -6.39 7.87 16.01
CA VAL A 161 -7.46 7.23 16.78
C VAL A 161 -7.51 5.73 16.51
N PRO A 162 -8.07 4.90 17.41
CA PRO A 162 -8.14 3.45 17.21
C PRO A 162 -8.78 3.07 15.87
N ALA A 163 -8.14 2.18 15.10
CA ALA A 163 -8.59 1.82 13.76
C ALA A 163 -10.02 1.28 13.71
N ALA A 164 -10.42 0.48 14.70
CA ALA A 164 -11.79 -0.03 14.81
C ALA A 164 -12.82 1.11 14.94
N GLU A 165 -12.50 2.16 15.70
CA GLU A 165 -13.36 3.34 15.87
C GLU A 165 -13.41 4.17 14.59
N ALA A 166 -12.26 4.47 13.98
CA ALA A 166 -12.19 5.21 12.72
C ALA A 166 -13.00 4.54 11.60
N LEU A 167 -12.86 3.22 11.45
CA LEU A 167 -13.60 2.45 10.45
C LEU A 167 -15.11 2.47 10.75
N ALA A 168 -15.52 2.25 12.01
CA ALA A 168 -16.92 2.28 12.40
C ALA A 168 -17.57 3.65 12.16
N ASN A 169 -16.90 4.73 12.55
CA ASN A 169 -17.35 6.12 12.32
C ASN A 169 -17.50 6.44 10.83
N ALA A 170 -16.68 5.80 9.99
CA ALA A 170 -16.73 5.93 8.54
C ALA A 170 -17.76 5.01 7.86
N GLY A 171 -18.43 4.13 8.60
CA GLY A 171 -19.36 3.12 8.07
C GLY A 171 -18.65 1.97 7.34
N LEU A 172 -17.39 1.69 7.69
CA LEU A 172 -16.57 0.61 7.12
C LEU A 172 -16.44 -0.55 8.11
N ILE A 173 -16.33 -1.76 7.57
CA ILE A 173 -16.24 -2.99 8.35
C ILE A 173 -14.79 -3.51 8.26
N PRO A 174 -14.12 -3.81 9.40
CA PRO A 174 -12.81 -4.45 9.39
C PRO A 174 -12.82 -5.81 8.67
N LEU A 175 -11.72 -6.14 8.00
CA LEU A 175 -11.58 -7.39 7.26
C LEU A 175 -11.38 -8.59 8.20
N ILE A 176 -11.93 -9.73 7.76
CA ILE A 176 -11.49 -11.05 8.18
C ILE A 176 -10.65 -11.60 7.03
N LEU A 177 -9.35 -11.76 7.24
CA LEU A 177 -8.43 -12.17 6.19
C LEU A 177 -8.59 -13.65 5.85
N GLY A 178 -8.81 -13.93 4.57
CA GLY A 178 -8.79 -15.28 4.01
C GLY A 178 -7.38 -15.72 3.60
N ALA A 179 -7.27 -16.96 3.12
CA ALA A 179 -5.99 -17.53 2.67
C ALA A 179 -5.22 -16.59 1.75
N LYS A 180 -3.89 -16.48 1.94
CA LYS A 180 -2.96 -15.60 1.20
C LYS A 180 -3.09 -14.09 1.45
N GLU A 181 -4.21 -13.58 1.99
CA GLU A 181 -4.46 -12.14 2.02
C GLU A 181 -3.50 -11.36 2.94
N GLY A 182 -3.15 -11.90 4.11
CA GLY A 182 -2.17 -11.29 5.00
C GLY A 182 -0.83 -11.12 4.31
N LEU A 183 -0.33 -12.19 3.69
CA LEU A 183 0.93 -12.13 2.94
C LEU A 183 0.85 -11.18 1.73
N ALA A 184 -0.27 -11.18 1.00
CA ALA A 184 -0.46 -10.31 -0.16
C ALA A 184 -0.48 -8.81 0.21
N LEU A 185 -1.03 -8.47 1.38
CA LEU A 185 -1.01 -7.10 1.90
C LEU A 185 0.41 -6.66 2.27
N LEU A 186 1.16 -7.51 2.96
CA LEU A 186 2.51 -7.22 3.45
C LEU A 186 3.58 -7.21 2.36
N ASN A 187 3.44 -8.05 1.33
CA ASN A 187 4.45 -8.16 0.28
C ASN A 187 4.31 -7.06 -0.77
N GLY A 188 5.44 -6.44 -1.12
CA GLY A 188 5.55 -5.44 -2.17
C GLY A 188 6.46 -4.28 -1.77
N THR A 189 6.70 -3.37 -2.70
CA THR A 189 7.69 -2.27 -2.56
C THR A 189 7.02 -0.91 -2.42
N GLN A 190 5.74 -0.86 -1.99
CA GLN A 190 4.94 0.36 -2.06
C GLN A 190 5.43 1.46 -1.12
N PHE A 191 5.97 1.11 0.06
CA PHE A 191 6.51 2.10 0.99
C PHE A 191 7.76 2.76 0.40
N SER A 192 8.72 1.94 -0.05
CA SER A 192 9.96 2.41 -0.68
C SER A 192 9.66 3.23 -1.94
N THR A 193 8.73 2.74 -2.77
CA THR A 193 8.28 3.44 -3.98
C THR A 193 7.58 4.75 -3.66
N SER A 194 6.73 4.79 -2.64
CA SER A 194 6.03 6.02 -2.23
C SER A 194 6.99 7.11 -1.75
N TYR A 195 8.02 6.76 -0.97
CA TYR A 195 9.07 7.70 -0.58
C TYR A 195 9.91 8.16 -1.77
N GLY A 196 10.28 7.23 -2.67
CA GLY A 196 11.02 7.58 -3.89
C GLY A 196 10.26 8.56 -4.78
N LEU A 197 8.96 8.33 -4.97
CA LEU A 197 8.08 9.22 -5.74
C LEU A 197 7.84 10.56 -5.04
N ALA A 198 7.62 10.57 -3.72
CA ALA A 198 7.51 11.81 -2.97
C ALA A 198 8.78 12.66 -3.10
N GLY A 199 9.96 12.03 -2.95
CA GLY A 199 11.25 12.67 -3.17
C GLY A 199 11.41 13.23 -4.59
N LEU A 200 11.00 12.46 -5.61
CA LEU A 200 10.99 12.91 -7.01
C LEU A 200 10.11 14.15 -7.20
N PHE A 201 8.87 14.11 -6.72
CA PHE A 201 7.91 15.20 -6.90
C PHE A 201 8.36 16.49 -6.21
N GLU A 202 8.92 16.38 -5.01
CA GLU A 202 9.48 17.54 -4.31
C GLU A 202 10.77 18.05 -4.97
N ALA A 203 11.64 17.15 -5.44
CA ALA A 203 12.86 17.54 -6.18
C ALA A 203 12.55 18.29 -7.48
N GLU A 204 11.52 17.89 -8.23
CA GLU A 204 11.09 18.62 -9.43
C GLU A 204 10.56 20.02 -9.10
N SER A 205 9.87 20.17 -7.97
CA SER A 205 9.39 21.48 -7.48
C SER A 205 10.57 22.39 -7.12
N LEU A 206 11.54 21.84 -6.38
CA LEU A 206 12.76 22.55 -6.00
C LEU A 206 13.60 22.93 -7.22
N PHE A 207 13.73 22.03 -8.20
CA PHE A 207 14.47 22.30 -9.43
C PHE A 207 13.86 23.45 -10.22
N ARG A 208 12.54 23.48 -10.41
CA ARG A 208 11.85 24.60 -11.08
C ARG A 208 12.04 25.92 -10.32
N THR A 209 11.95 25.87 -8.99
CA THR A 209 12.17 27.04 -8.13
C THR A 209 13.61 27.55 -8.24
N ALA A 210 14.59 26.64 -8.28
CA ALA A 210 16.00 26.97 -8.42
C ALA A 210 16.31 27.63 -9.77
N LEU A 211 15.69 27.16 -10.87
CA LEU A 211 15.83 27.78 -12.19
C LEU A 211 15.33 29.24 -12.19
N VAL A 212 14.13 29.48 -11.66
CA VAL A 212 13.56 30.84 -11.59
C VAL A 212 14.39 31.74 -10.68
N THR A 213 14.78 31.23 -9.51
CA THR A 213 15.61 31.99 -8.56
C THR A 213 16.99 32.31 -9.14
N GLY A 214 17.58 31.36 -9.88
CA GLY A 214 18.84 31.55 -10.59
C GLY A 214 18.73 32.64 -11.66
N ALA A 215 17.68 32.61 -12.48
CA ALA A 215 17.43 33.65 -13.48
C ALA A 215 17.28 35.04 -12.85
N LEU A 216 16.49 35.17 -11.77
CA LEU A 216 16.33 36.42 -11.03
C LEU A 216 17.66 36.91 -10.44
N SER A 217 18.49 35.99 -9.95
CA SER A 217 19.80 36.31 -9.38
C SER A 217 20.78 36.80 -10.45
N THR A 218 20.79 36.16 -11.63
CA THR A 218 21.59 36.59 -12.78
C THR A 218 21.20 38.00 -13.22
N GLU A 219 19.90 38.28 -13.36
CA GLU A 219 19.39 39.62 -13.69
C GLU A 219 19.81 40.66 -12.64
N ALA A 220 19.64 40.36 -11.35
CA ALA A 220 20.03 41.25 -10.26
C ALA A 220 21.54 41.55 -10.26
N ALA A 221 22.37 40.58 -10.65
CA ALA A 221 23.81 40.72 -10.78
C ALA A 221 24.25 41.36 -12.10
N LYS A 222 23.33 41.65 -13.04
CA LYS A 222 23.62 42.04 -14.43
C LYS A 222 24.54 41.03 -15.14
N GLY A 223 24.33 39.74 -14.89
CA GLY A 223 25.07 38.65 -15.50
C GLY A 223 24.77 38.52 -17.01
N SER A 224 25.69 37.89 -17.75
CA SER A 224 25.48 37.58 -19.16
C SER A 224 24.66 36.30 -19.33
N ASP A 225 23.79 36.29 -20.33
CA ASP A 225 22.99 35.14 -20.75
C ASP A 225 23.73 34.21 -21.75
N THR A 226 24.88 34.63 -22.28
CA THR A 226 25.69 33.86 -23.25
C THR A 226 26.00 32.41 -22.84
N PRO A 227 26.19 32.06 -21.55
CA PRO A 227 26.47 30.67 -21.15
C PRO A 227 25.28 29.68 -21.19
N PHE A 228 24.04 30.15 -21.41
CA PHE A 228 22.82 29.31 -21.39
C PHE A 228 22.31 29.03 -22.81
#